data_AF-A0A1Q9A2S0-F1
#
_entry.id   AF-A0A1Q9A2S0-F1
#
_cell.length_a   1.000
_cell.length_b   1.000
_cell.length_c   1.000
_cell.angle_alpha   90.00
_cell.angle_beta   90.00
_cell.angle_gamma   90.00
#
_symmetry.space_group_name_H-M   'P 1'
#
loop_
_entity.id
_entity.type
_entity.pdbx_description
1 polymer ?
#
loop_
_entity_poly.entity_id
_entity_poly.type
_entity_poly.pdbx_seq_one_letter_code
_entity_poly.pdbx_strand_id
1 'polypeptide(L)'
;MTVLTEKLGPGSCIIQEGDHFYSRDVVVVTAGVDVTLPANTVLGKITASGKYAIYNPANSDGSQTVAGILIYPLTGEDEATVLRRHCQVKSPLLNWFSGATDNQKTAGITALAALGIIAR
;
A
#
# COMPACT_ATOMS: atom_id res chain seq x y z
N MET A 1 14.27 -29.81 5.13
CA MET A 1 13.48 -29.35 3.96
C MET A 1 13.53 -27.84 3.96
N THR A 2 14.20 -27.23 2.99
CA THR A 2 14.21 -25.77 2.85
C THR A 2 12.88 -25.33 2.27
N VAL A 3 12.17 -24.46 2.98
CA VAL A 3 10.95 -23.83 2.47
C VAL A 3 11.39 -22.60 1.67
N LEU A 4 11.02 -22.55 0.39
CA LEU A 4 11.21 -21.38 -0.45
C LEU A 4 9.94 -20.53 -0.39
N THR A 5 10.06 -19.28 0.04
CA THR A 5 8.95 -18.33 0.09
C THR A 5 9.03 -17.40 -1.11
N GLU A 6 7.99 -17.39 -1.94
CA GLU A 6 7.87 -16.43 -3.03
C GLU A 6 7.66 -15.01 -2.46
N LYS A 7 8.47 -14.05 -2.92
CA LYS A 7 8.28 -12.64 -2.56
C LYS A 7 7.10 -12.09 -3.34
N LEU A 8 6.31 -11.22 -2.72
CA LEU A 8 5.25 -10.48 -3.42
C LEU A 8 5.84 -9.72 -4.62
N GLY A 9 5.45 -10.16 -5.82
CA GLY A 9 5.87 -9.52 -7.07
C GLY A 9 5.21 -8.15 -7.25
N PRO A 10 5.88 -7.20 -7.92
CA PRO A 10 5.28 -5.89 -8.20
C PRO A 10 3.94 -5.99 -8.92
N GLY A 11 2.92 -5.33 -8.39
CA GLY A 11 1.57 -5.34 -8.97
C GLY A 11 0.85 -6.69 -8.97
N SER A 12 1.41 -7.74 -8.33
CA SER A 12 0.80 -9.07 -8.29
C SER A 12 -0.59 -9.11 -7.63
N CYS A 13 -0.88 -8.11 -6.78
CA CYS A 13 -2.19 -7.96 -6.17
C CYS A 13 -3.28 -7.50 -7.15
N ILE A 14 -2.96 -6.92 -8.30
CA ILE A 14 -3.95 -6.32 -9.20
C ILE A 14 -4.78 -7.42 -9.88
N ILE A 15 -6.10 -7.33 -9.75
CA ILE A 15 -7.07 -8.13 -10.50
C ILE A 15 -7.55 -7.34 -11.70
N GLN A 16 -7.89 -6.06 -11.48
CA GLN A 16 -8.36 -5.15 -12.50
C GLN A 16 -7.95 -3.72 -12.13
N GLU A 17 -7.53 -2.96 -13.12
CA GLU A 17 -7.27 -1.52 -13.02
C GLU A 17 -8.02 -0.77 -14.12
N GLY A 18 -8.27 0.52 -13.90
CA GLY A 18 -8.93 1.39 -14.87
C GLY A 18 -8.06 1.66 -16.08
N ASP A 19 -8.71 1.98 -17.20
CA ASP A 19 -8.05 2.23 -18.47
C ASP A 19 -7.00 3.35 -18.39
N HIS A 20 -6.01 3.28 -19.29
CA HIS A 20 -4.97 4.30 -19.44
C HIS A 20 -4.25 4.68 -18.13
N PHE A 21 -4.05 3.71 -17.23
CA PHE A 21 -3.42 3.90 -15.93
C PHE A 21 -4.16 4.87 -15.00
N TYR A 22 -5.46 5.09 -15.20
CA TYR A 22 -6.27 5.98 -14.37
C TYR A 22 -6.17 5.68 -12.86
N SER A 23 -6.05 4.40 -12.51
CA SER A 23 -5.92 3.94 -11.12
C SER A 23 -4.57 4.28 -10.47
N ARG A 24 -3.57 4.60 -11.29
CA ARG A 24 -2.20 4.86 -10.87
C ARG A 24 -1.96 6.35 -10.64
N ASP A 25 -1.08 6.65 -9.71
CA ASP A 25 -0.61 7.99 -9.38
C ASP A 25 0.89 7.90 -9.09
N VAL A 26 1.65 8.95 -9.39
CA VAL A 26 3.06 9.06 -8.97
C VAL A 26 3.10 9.96 -7.76
N VAL A 27 3.63 9.45 -6.65
CA VAL A 27 3.71 10.17 -5.37
C VAL A 27 5.07 9.93 -4.73
N VAL A 28 5.49 10.85 -3.86
CA VAL A 28 6.68 10.63 -3.02
C VAL A 28 6.30 9.70 -1.86
N VAL A 29 7.01 8.58 -1.76
CA VAL A 29 6.86 7.60 -0.68
C VAL A 29 8.14 7.61 0.17
N THR A 30 7.98 7.52 1.48
CA THR A 30 9.06 7.45 2.46
C THR A 30 8.92 6.18 3.29
N ALA A 31 9.92 5.31 3.21
CA ALA A 31 10.02 4.07 3.98
C ALA A 31 10.79 4.25 5.30
N GLY A 32 11.56 5.34 5.40
CA GLY A 32 12.65 5.49 6.37
C GLY A 32 14.01 5.14 5.76
N VAL A 33 15.09 5.68 6.33
CA VAL A 33 16.46 5.48 5.83
C VAL A 33 16.81 3.99 5.88
N ASP A 34 17.30 3.45 4.76
CA ASP A 34 17.66 2.03 4.57
C ASP A 34 16.52 1.02 4.80
N VAL A 35 15.28 1.48 4.94
CA VAL A 35 14.10 0.61 5.05
C VAL A 35 13.55 0.36 3.65
N THR A 36 13.24 -0.90 3.36
CA THR A 36 12.60 -1.29 2.10
C THR A 36 11.14 -1.66 2.34
N LEU A 37 10.23 -0.92 1.73
CA LEU A 37 8.82 -1.31 1.63
C LEU A 37 8.66 -2.32 0.48
N PRO A 38 8.08 -3.51 0.73
CA PRO A 38 7.80 -4.45 -0.33
C PRO A 38 6.65 -3.97 -1.23
N ALA A 39 6.52 -4.60 -2.40
CA ALA A 39 5.37 -4.39 -3.27
C ALA A 39 4.04 -4.71 -2.56
N ASN A 40 2.96 -4.12 -3.07
CA ASN A 40 1.60 -4.26 -2.57
C ASN A 40 1.41 -3.76 -1.13
N THR A 41 2.31 -2.89 -0.64
CA THR A 41 2.18 -2.32 0.71
C THR A 41 1.06 -1.29 0.76
N VAL A 42 0.19 -1.41 1.75
CA VAL A 42 -0.85 -0.41 2.04
C VAL A 42 -0.19 0.83 2.66
N LEU A 43 -0.42 1.98 2.05
CA LEU A 43 0.18 3.25 2.42
C LEU A 43 -0.84 4.18 3.05
N GLY A 44 -0.39 5.00 3.99
CA GLY A 44 -1.09 6.19 4.46
C GLY A 44 -0.39 7.47 4.03
N LYS A 45 -1.03 8.62 4.22
CA LYS A 45 -0.50 9.92 3.81
C LYS A 45 -0.20 10.82 5.01
N ILE A 46 1.07 11.19 5.17
CA ILE A 46 1.50 12.11 6.21
C ILE A 46 0.89 13.49 5.91
N THR A 47 0.18 14.07 6.88
CA THR A 47 -0.55 15.33 6.68
C THR A 47 0.39 16.52 6.53
N ALA A 48 1.48 16.55 7.32
CA ALA A 48 2.42 17.67 7.32
C ALA A 48 3.24 17.77 6.03
N SER A 49 3.73 16.64 5.50
CA SER A 49 4.61 16.61 4.33
C SER A 49 3.90 16.27 3.02
N GLY A 50 2.70 15.69 3.09
CA GLY A 50 1.99 15.14 1.93
C GLY A 50 2.61 13.85 1.37
N LYS A 51 3.71 13.36 1.96
CA LYS A 51 4.39 12.13 1.57
C LYS A 51 3.59 10.91 2.02
N TYR A 52 3.83 9.79 1.34
CA TYR A 52 3.20 8.52 1.66
C TYR A 52 4.15 7.69 2.51
N ALA A 53 3.62 7.05 3.54
CA ALA A 53 4.37 6.14 4.40
C ALA A 53 3.56 4.87 4.59
N ILE A 54 4.16 3.84 5.22
CA ILE A 54 3.41 2.63 5.55
C ILE A 54 2.20 2.99 6.41
N TYR A 55 1.02 2.46 6.06
CA TYR A 55 -0.18 2.66 6.85
C TYR A 55 0.01 2.01 8.22
N ASN A 56 -0.20 2.78 9.29
CA ASN A 56 -0.28 2.22 10.64
C ASN A 56 -1.32 3.02 11.45
N PRO A 57 -2.42 2.39 11.90
CA PRO A 57 -3.48 3.06 12.65
C PRO A 57 -3.03 3.58 14.02
N ALA A 58 -1.89 3.13 14.55
CA ALA A 58 -1.32 3.64 15.80
C ALA A 58 -0.55 4.96 15.61
N ASN A 59 -0.29 5.40 14.38
CA ASN A 59 0.39 6.66 14.10
C ASN A 59 -0.55 7.85 14.32
N SER A 60 0.02 9.05 14.44
CA SER A 60 -0.74 10.31 14.64
C SER A 60 -0.31 11.45 13.70
N ASP A 61 0.46 11.12 12.66
CA ASP A 61 1.05 12.07 11.70
C ASP A 61 0.26 12.19 10.37
N GLY A 62 -0.83 11.45 10.25
CA GLY A 62 -1.67 11.30 9.05
C GLY A 62 -1.54 9.93 8.37
N SER A 63 -0.43 9.21 8.59
CA SER A 63 -0.24 7.87 8.02
C SER A 63 -1.17 6.80 8.61
N GLN A 64 -1.94 7.14 9.65
CA GLN A 64 -3.05 6.33 10.16
C GLN A 64 -4.27 6.29 9.23
N THR A 65 -4.33 7.09 8.17
CA THR A 65 -5.39 7.03 7.17
C THR A 65 -4.87 6.42 5.89
N VAL A 66 -5.49 5.33 5.44
CA VAL A 66 -5.14 4.66 4.19
C VAL A 66 -5.32 5.63 3.03
N ALA A 67 -4.31 5.68 2.16
CA ALA A 67 -4.24 6.61 1.04
C ALA A 67 -3.92 5.92 -0.30
N GLY A 68 -3.48 4.66 -0.30
CA GLY A 68 -3.21 3.91 -1.54
C GLY A 68 -2.41 2.63 -1.31
N ILE A 69 -2.00 1.99 -2.41
CA ILE A 69 -1.19 0.77 -2.40
C ILE A 69 0.06 0.97 -3.26
N LEU A 70 1.22 0.61 -2.73
CA LEU A 70 2.50 0.64 -3.44
C LEU A 70 2.59 -0.47 -4.50
N ILE A 71 2.94 -0.15 -5.75
CA ILE A 71 3.04 -1.16 -6.82
C ILE A 71 4.42 -1.85 -6.83
N TYR A 72 5.49 -1.07 -6.72
CA TYR A 72 6.87 -1.54 -6.80
C TYR A 72 7.57 -1.39 -5.45
N PRO A 73 8.47 -2.31 -5.06
CA PRO A 73 9.22 -2.14 -3.83
C PRO A 73 10.06 -0.86 -3.88
N LEU A 74 10.18 -0.19 -2.74
CA LEU A 74 10.91 1.07 -2.62
C LEU A 74 11.81 1.03 -1.38
N THR A 75 13.03 1.52 -1.50
CA THR A 75 13.97 1.70 -0.39
C THR A 75 14.21 3.19 -0.15
N GLY A 76 14.19 3.62 1.12
CA GLY A 76 14.44 5.02 1.44
C GLY A 76 13.26 5.93 1.11
N GLU A 77 13.52 7.04 0.42
CA GLU A 77 12.51 8.00 0.01
C GLU A 77 12.71 8.34 -1.47
N ASP A 78 11.68 8.12 -2.28
CA ASP A 78 11.71 8.43 -3.72
C ASP A 78 10.27 8.55 -4.28
N GLU A 79 10.16 8.98 -5.52
CA GLU A 79 8.93 8.90 -6.29
C GLU A 79 8.59 7.43 -6.61
N ALA A 80 7.35 7.05 -6.34
CA ALA A 80 6.86 5.71 -6.61
C ALA A 80 5.44 5.72 -7.18
N THR A 81 5.16 4.73 -8.01
CA THR A 81 3.81 4.50 -8.54
C THR A 81 2.95 3.79 -7.50
N VAL A 82 1.79 4.38 -7.21
CA VAL A 82 0.81 3.86 -6.26
C VAL A 82 -0.54 3.69 -6.94
N LEU A 83 -1.36 2.75 -6.43
CA LEU A 83 -2.78 2.65 -6.75
C LEU A 83 -3.56 3.53 -5.79
N ARG A 84 -4.38 4.43 -6.34
CA ARG A 84 -5.09 5.46 -5.59
C ARG A 84 -6.56 5.63 -5.96
N ARG A 85 -6.99 5.01 -7.07
CA ARG A 85 -8.36 5.12 -7.60
C ARG A 85 -8.88 3.75 -8.02
N HIS A 86 -10.09 3.71 -8.59
CA HIS A 86 -10.84 2.52 -9.04
C HIS A 86 -9.98 1.34 -9.50
N CYS A 87 -9.80 0.34 -8.64
CA CYS A 87 -9.15 -0.91 -8.99
C CYS A 87 -9.64 -2.04 -8.08
N GLN A 88 -9.42 -3.28 -8.51
CA GLN A 88 -9.68 -4.47 -7.71
C GLN A 88 -8.36 -5.18 -7.40
N VAL A 89 -8.17 -5.55 -6.14
CA VAL A 89 -6.93 -6.18 -5.65
C VAL A 89 -7.21 -7.46 -4.88
N LYS A 90 -6.26 -8.40 -4.90
CA LYS A 90 -6.31 -9.64 -4.12
C LYS A 90 -5.92 -9.33 -2.68
N SER A 91 -6.86 -9.48 -1.76
CA SER A 91 -6.67 -9.31 -0.31
C SER A 91 -5.47 -10.09 0.25
N PRO A 92 -5.22 -11.36 -0.11
CA PRO A 92 -4.09 -12.12 0.45
C PRO A 92 -2.72 -11.66 -0.04
N LEU A 93 -2.65 -10.85 -1.11
CA LEU A 93 -1.38 -10.33 -1.63
C LEU A 93 -1.09 -8.89 -1.17
N LEU A 94 -1.94 -8.32 -0.30
CA LEU A 94 -1.69 -7.02 0.32
C LEU A 94 -0.68 -7.15 1.45
N ASN A 95 0.33 -6.28 1.43
CA ASN A 95 1.29 -6.18 2.50
C ASN A 95 0.86 -5.09 3.50
N TRP A 96 0.85 -5.45 4.78
CA TRP A 96 0.45 -4.59 5.88
C TRP A 96 1.66 -4.20 6.73
N PHE A 97 1.47 -3.23 7.62
CA PHE A 97 2.48 -2.93 8.63
C PHE A 97 2.75 -4.13 9.54
N SER A 98 3.96 -4.16 10.12
CA SER A 98 4.37 -5.21 11.03
C SER A 98 3.47 -5.25 12.26
N GLY A 99 2.95 -6.43 12.60
CA GLY A 99 2.05 -6.63 13.74
C GLY A 99 0.57 -6.26 13.49
N ALA A 100 0.16 -6.04 12.23
CA ALA A 100 -1.24 -5.75 11.92
C ALA A 100 -2.19 -6.89 12.33
N THR A 101 -3.16 -6.56 13.20
CA THR A 101 -4.26 -7.45 13.60
C THR A 101 -5.31 -7.58 12.50
N ASP A 102 -6.11 -8.64 12.54
CA ASP A 102 -7.15 -8.86 11.51
C ASP A 102 -8.24 -7.79 11.52
N ASN A 103 -8.54 -7.21 12.69
CA ASN A 103 -9.43 -6.06 12.80
C ASN A 103 -8.85 -4.83 12.09
N GLN A 104 -7.54 -4.59 12.21
CA GLN A 104 -6.87 -3.46 11.54
C GLN A 104 -6.77 -3.66 10.02
N LYS A 105 -6.56 -4.90 9.56
CA LYS A 105 -6.61 -5.24 8.13
C LYS A 105 -8.01 -5.02 7.57
N THR A 106 -9.04 -5.47 8.29
CA THR A 106 -10.45 -5.28 7.90
C THR A 106 -10.79 -3.79 7.80
N ALA A 107 -10.43 -3.00 8.81
CA ALA A 107 -10.61 -1.55 8.78
C ALA A 107 -9.86 -0.89 7.62
N GLY A 108 -8.63 -1.33 7.35
CA GLY A 108 -7.84 -0.87 6.20
C GLY A 108 -8.48 -1.21 4.86
N ILE A 109 -9.05 -2.41 4.71
CA ILE A 109 -9.80 -2.82 3.51
C ILE A 109 -11.05 -1.95 3.33
N THR A 110 -11.78 -1.65 4.40
CA THR A 110 -12.91 -0.71 4.34
C THR A 110 -12.46 0.69 3.91
N ALA A 111 -11.31 1.16 4.41
CA ALA A 111 -10.75 2.45 4.00
C ALA A 111 -10.28 2.44 2.53
N LEU A 112 -9.69 1.35 2.05
CA LEU A 112 -9.37 1.17 0.62
C LEU A 112 -10.64 1.23 -0.25
N ALA A 113 -11.72 0.59 0.19
CA ALA A 113 -12.98 0.61 -0.54
C ALA A 113 -13.57 2.01 -0.67
N ALA A 114 -13.39 2.88 0.34
CA ALA A 114 -13.78 4.29 0.27
C ALA A 114 -12.98 5.10 -0.77
N LEU A 115 -11.77 4.66 -1.12
CA LEU A 115 -10.95 5.23 -2.20
C LEU A 115 -11.30 4.64 -3.59
N GLY A 116 -12.24 3.70 -3.66
CA GLY A 116 -12.57 2.95 -4.87
C GLY A 116 -11.66 1.75 -5.14
N ILE A 117 -10.79 1.37 -4.18
CA ILE A 117 -9.91 0.20 -4.27
C ILE A 117 -10.59 -0.98 -3.57
N ILE A 118 -11.11 -1.93 -4.33
CA ILE A 118 -11.89 -3.05 -3.79
C ILE A 118 -11.00 -4.27 -3.60
N ALA A 119 -10.82 -4.70 -2.35
CA ALA A 119 -10.14 -5.95 -2.05
C ALA A 119 -11.10 -7.15 -2.25
N ARG A 120 -10.60 -8.22 -2.86
CA ARG A 120 -11.29 -9.48 -3.17
C ARG A 120 -10.60 -10.68 -2.55
#